data_AF-A0A7S3QU22-F1
#
_entry.id   AF-A0A7S3QU22-F1
#
_cell.length_a   1.000
_cell.length_b   1.000
_cell.length_c   1.000
_cell.angle_alpha   90.00
_cell.angle_beta   90.00
_cell.angle_gamma   90.00
#
_symmetry.space_group_name_H-M   'P 1'
#
loop_
_entity.id
_entity.type
_entity.pdbx_description
1 polymer ?
#
loop_
_entity_poly.entity_id
_entity_poly.type
_entity_poly.pdbx_seq_one_letter_code
_entity_poly.pdbx_strand_id
1 'polypeptide(L)'
;MPSPPALAHAHWRRFRLRITSTADPAAANSVQLAAWNLFGLPQPDPLNLTLLPSCSSLGAAGESGLEACQQAAHQVIQAKLACLLTTQQVELLLKVMANVANHPEDPRYRRLRASKVLSLASSPEALVLLLATGFRPLVSDGPALFFVLEAGEHAVHRAACIVKVLGSSV
;
A
#
# COMPACT_ATOMS: atom_id res chain seq x y z
N MET A 1 14.98 -28.84 -25.10
CA MET A 1 13.76 -28.05 -24.86
C MET A 1 13.74 -27.67 -23.38
N PRO A 2 14.21 -26.47 -23.00
CA PRO A 2 14.20 -26.06 -21.60
C PRO A 2 12.77 -25.67 -21.17
N SER A 3 12.32 -26.21 -20.04
CA SER A 3 11.04 -25.88 -19.40
C SER A 3 11.04 -24.43 -18.89
N PRO A 4 9.91 -23.71 -18.94
CA PRO A 4 9.83 -22.36 -18.40
C PRO A 4 9.94 -22.37 -16.86
N PRO A 5 10.58 -21.34 -16.26
CA PRO A 5 10.67 -21.25 -14.80
C PRO A 5 9.29 -20.94 -14.21
N ALA A 6 8.90 -21.73 -13.21
CA ALA A 6 7.67 -21.55 -12.45
C ALA A 6 7.68 -20.17 -11.76
N LEU A 7 6.76 -19.30 -12.15
CA LEU A 7 6.48 -18.05 -11.45
C LEU A 7 5.99 -18.38 -10.04
N ALA A 8 6.79 -18.02 -9.05
CA ALA A 8 6.45 -18.16 -7.64
C ALA A 8 5.26 -17.25 -7.30
N HIS A 9 4.06 -17.80 -7.37
CA HIS A 9 2.89 -17.19 -6.77
C HIS A 9 3.15 -17.06 -5.26
N ALA A 10 3.26 -15.82 -4.79
CA ALA A 10 3.35 -15.53 -3.37
C ALA A 10 2.13 -16.16 -2.68
N HIS A 11 2.37 -17.21 -1.88
CA HIS A 11 1.37 -17.85 -1.07
C HIS A 11 0.96 -16.89 0.05
N TRP A 12 -0.18 -16.23 -0.10
CA TRP A 12 -0.84 -15.56 1.02
C TRP A 12 -1.31 -16.66 1.97
N ARG A 13 -0.53 -16.90 3.03
CA ARG A 13 -0.88 -17.88 4.06
C ARG A 13 -2.20 -17.42 4.70
N ARG A 14 -3.25 -18.22 4.51
CA ARG A 14 -4.55 -18.10 5.19
C ARG A 14 -4.32 -18.03 6.70
N PHE A 15 -4.38 -16.85 7.28
CA PHE A 15 -4.52 -16.71 8.73
C PHE A 15 -5.93 -17.14 9.10
N ARG A 16 -6.08 -18.37 9.60
CA ARG A 16 -7.35 -18.86 10.13
C ARG A 16 -7.39 -18.53 11.61
N LEU A 17 -8.18 -17.53 11.97
CA LEU A 17 -8.40 -17.16 13.37
C LEU A 17 -9.13 -18.32 14.06
N ARG A 18 -8.42 -19.05 14.92
CA ARG A 18 -8.94 -20.24 15.61
C ARG A 18 -9.51 -19.81 16.96
N ILE A 19 -10.84 -19.76 17.05
CA ILE A 19 -11.53 -19.48 18.31
C ILE A 19 -11.46 -20.75 19.15
N THR A 20 -10.73 -20.72 20.26
CA THR A 20 -10.45 -21.90 21.10
C THR A 20 -11.50 -22.15 22.18
N SER A 21 -12.41 -21.18 22.40
CA SER A 21 -13.47 -21.26 23.41
C SER A 21 -14.62 -20.35 23.02
N THR A 22 -15.79 -20.93 22.75
CA THR A 22 -17.06 -20.21 22.56
C THR A 22 -18.20 -21.12 23.05
N ALA A 23 -19.19 -20.52 23.73
CA ALA A 23 -20.38 -21.23 24.20
C ALA A 23 -21.29 -21.68 23.04
N ASP A 24 -21.18 -21.03 21.87
CA ASP A 24 -21.90 -21.39 20.66
C ASP A 24 -20.96 -21.34 19.43
N PRO A 25 -20.43 -22.49 18.98
CA PRO A 25 -19.56 -22.56 17.82
C PRO A 25 -20.29 -22.27 16.50
N ALA A 26 -21.61 -22.43 16.42
CA ALA A 26 -22.38 -22.14 15.21
C ALA A 26 -22.50 -20.63 14.99
N ALA A 27 -22.77 -19.87 16.06
CA ALA A 27 -22.77 -18.40 16.03
C ALA A 27 -21.37 -17.82 15.75
N ALA A 28 -20.31 -18.43 16.28
CA ALA A 28 -18.94 -17.97 16.02
C ALA A 28 -18.53 -18.14 14.54
N ASN A 29 -18.92 -19.26 13.91
CA ASN A 29 -18.66 -19.50 12.49
C ASN A 29 -19.49 -18.59 11.58
N SER A 30 -20.73 -18.24 11.96
CA SER A 30 -21.57 -17.32 11.19
C SER A 30 -21.04 -15.88 11.22
N VAL A 31 -20.47 -15.42 12.34
CA VAL A 31 -19.76 -14.13 12.42
C VAL A 31 -18.50 -14.12 11.56
N GLN A 32 -17.74 -15.22 11.51
CA GLN A 32 -16.57 -15.32 10.62
C GLN A 32 -16.95 -15.26 9.14
N LEU A 33 -18.03 -15.92 8.72
CA LEU A 33 -18.52 -15.87 7.33
C LEU A 33 -19.19 -14.53 6.99
N ALA A 34 -19.93 -13.92 7.93
CA ALA A 34 -20.52 -12.60 7.76
C ALA A 34 -19.45 -11.50 7.68
N ALA A 35 -18.38 -11.61 8.49
CA ALA A 35 -17.23 -10.73 8.36
C ALA A 35 -16.41 -11.03 7.10
N TRP A 36 -16.39 -12.27 6.60
CA TRP A 36 -15.80 -12.57 5.30
C TRP A 36 -16.53 -11.88 4.16
N ASN A 37 -17.86 -11.77 4.25
CA ASN A 37 -18.65 -10.97 3.32
C ASN A 37 -18.32 -9.47 3.43
N LEU A 38 -17.85 -8.95 4.57
CA LEU A 38 -17.32 -7.57 4.64
C LEU A 38 -16.00 -7.41 3.86
N PHE A 39 -15.25 -8.50 3.67
CA PHE A 39 -14.04 -8.53 2.83
C PHE A 39 -14.30 -9.04 1.39
N GLY A 40 -15.53 -9.50 1.10
CA GLY A 40 -15.92 -10.13 -0.17
C GLY A 40 -17.08 -9.45 -0.90
N LEU A 41 -17.80 -8.54 -0.24
CA LEU A 41 -18.60 -7.53 -0.92
C LEU A 41 -17.63 -6.66 -1.73
N PRO A 42 -17.95 -6.31 -2.99
CA PRO A 42 -17.26 -5.22 -3.65
C PRO A 42 -17.50 -3.98 -2.79
N GLN A 43 -16.50 -3.66 -1.96
CA GLN A 43 -16.46 -2.42 -1.24
C GLN A 43 -16.64 -1.32 -2.31
N PRO A 44 -17.48 -0.29 -2.08
CA PRO A 44 -17.40 0.91 -2.91
C PRO A 44 -16.00 1.49 -2.67
N ASP A 45 -15.07 1.07 -3.50
CA ASP A 45 -13.65 1.28 -3.32
C ASP A 45 -13.31 2.77 -3.36
N PRO A 46 -12.87 3.39 -2.25
CA PRO A 46 -12.21 4.69 -2.37
C PRO A 46 -10.88 4.56 -3.12
N LEU A 47 -10.25 3.36 -3.07
CA LEU A 47 -8.91 3.06 -3.59
C LEU A 47 -8.89 1.81 -4.49
N ASN A 48 -9.78 1.72 -5.48
CA ASN A 48 -9.71 0.69 -6.52
C ASN A 48 -8.47 0.97 -7.39
N LEU A 49 -7.29 0.59 -6.90
CA LEU A 49 -6.04 0.57 -7.67
C LEU A 49 -6.06 -0.55 -8.73
N THR A 50 -7.11 -1.38 -8.75
CA THR A 50 -7.41 -2.33 -9.84
C THR A 50 -7.92 -1.64 -11.11
N LEU A 51 -8.18 -0.32 -11.07
CA LEU A 51 -8.30 0.54 -12.26
C LEU A 51 -6.94 1.09 -12.74
N LEU A 52 -5.82 0.48 -12.36
CA LEU A 52 -4.68 0.49 -13.27
C LEU A 52 -5.16 -0.21 -14.54
N PRO A 53 -5.19 0.46 -15.70
CA PRO A 53 -5.54 -0.21 -16.93
C PRO A 53 -4.60 -1.41 -17.05
N SER A 54 -5.17 -2.62 -17.05
CA SER A 54 -4.40 -3.80 -17.41
C SER A 54 -4.03 -3.59 -18.88
N CYS A 55 -2.82 -3.08 -19.13
CA CYS A 55 -2.25 -2.86 -20.45
C CYS A 55 -1.97 -4.18 -21.20
N SER A 56 -2.80 -5.20 -20.98
CA SER A 56 -2.68 -6.52 -21.59
C SER A 56 -3.27 -6.56 -23.01
N SER A 57 -3.84 -5.46 -23.51
CA SER A 57 -4.45 -5.40 -24.85
C SER A 57 -3.89 -4.33 -25.80
N LEU A 58 -2.76 -3.69 -25.48
CA LEU A 58 -2.08 -2.83 -26.46
C LEU A 58 -1.31 -3.69 -27.46
N GLY A 59 -2.03 -4.21 -28.45
CA GLY A 59 -1.43 -4.60 -29.71
C GLY A 59 -0.81 -3.35 -30.36
N ALA A 60 0.51 -3.39 -30.56
CA ALA A 60 1.27 -2.63 -31.57
C ALA A 60 1.06 -1.10 -31.69
N ALA A 61 0.51 -0.41 -30.68
CA ALA A 61 0.57 1.05 -30.63
C ALA A 61 1.90 1.45 -29.97
N GLY A 62 2.68 2.29 -30.65
CA GLY A 62 4.03 2.66 -30.28
C GLY A 62 4.18 3.29 -28.89
N GLU A 63 5.43 3.55 -28.50
CA GLU A 63 5.87 4.03 -27.19
C GLU A 63 5.05 5.22 -26.64
N SER A 64 4.44 6.03 -27.50
CA SER A 64 3.56 7.15 -27.13
C SER A 64 2.25 6.75 -26.44
N GLY A 65 1.72 5.54 -26.68
CA GLY A 65 0.47 5.07 -26.07
C GLY A 65 0.63 4.67 -24.60
N LEU A 66 1.80 4.13 -24.23
CA LEU A 66 2.10 3.71 -22.87
C LEU A 66 2.26 4.91 -21.94
N GLU A 67 2.95 5.96 -22.39
CA GLU A 67 3.12 7.19 -21.62
C GLU A 67 1.79 7.90 -21.36
N ALA A 68 0.91 7.99 -22.36
CA ALA A 68 -0.41 8.60 -22.20
C ALA A 68 -1.29 7.83 -21.19
N CYS A 69 -1.25 6.50 -21.21
CA CYS A 69 -1.95 5.67 -20.22
C CYS A 69 -1.38 5.82 -18.81
N GLN A 70 -0.05 5.87 -18.66
CA GLN A 70 0.60 6.12 -17.38
C GLN A 70 0.23 7.49 -16.82
N GLN A 71 0.19 8.50 -17.68
CA GLN A 71 -0.15 9.87 -17.29
C GLN A 71 -1.63 10.01 -16.90
N ALA A 72 -2.55 9.34 -17.61
CA ALA A 72 -3.96 9.29 -17.22
C ALA A 72 -4.16 8.56 -15.88
N ALA A 73 -3.46 7.43 -15.66
CA ALA A 73 -3.49 6.73 -14.39
C ALA A 73 -2.92 7.59 -13.24
N HIS A 74 -1.83 8.32 -13.49
CA HIS A 74 -1.27 9.29 -12.55
C HIS A 74 -2.30 10.35 -12.16
N GLN A 75 -3.00 10.96 -13.13
CA GLN A 75 -4.01 11.99 -12.85
C GLN A 75 -5.18 11.46 -12.01
N VAL A 76 -5.66 10.25 -12.27
CA VAL A 76 -6.75 9.63 -11.50
C VAL A 76 -6.32 9.34 -10.07
N ILE A 77 -5.12 8.77 -9.88
CA ILE A 77 -4.56 8.50 -8.56
C ILE A 77 -4.38 9.81 -7.79
N GLN A 78 -3.86 10.83 -8.45
CA GLN A 78 -3.63 12.15 -7.87
C GLN A 78 -4.95 12.81 -7.42
N ALA A 79 -5.98 12.83 -8.27
CA ALA A 79 -7.28 13.38 -7.93
C ALA A 79 -7.92 12.65 -6.74
N LYS A 80 -7.81 11.31 -6.69
CA LYS A 80 -8.30 10.52 -5.57
C LYS A 80 -7.52 10.81 -4.29
N LEU A 81 -6.19 10.90 -4.35
CA LEU A 81 -5.37 11.18 -3.19
C LEU A 81 -5.60 12.59 -2.62
N ALA A 82 -5.84 13.58 -3.48
CA ALA A 82 -6.20 14.94 -3.07
C ALA A 82 -7.55 15.01 -2.32
N CYS A 83 -8.49 14.09 -2.61
CA CYS A 83 -9.76 14.01 -1.87
C CYS A 83 -9.66 13.23 -0.56
N LEU A 84 -8.67 12.35 -0.43
CA LEU A 84 -8.56 11.39 0.69
C LEU A 84 -7.58 11.84 1.77
N LEU A 85 -6.60 12.67 1.42
CA LEU A 85 -5.58 13.16 2.32
C LEU A 85 -5.63 14.67 2.42
N THR A 86 -5.37 15.17 3.63
CA THR A 86 -5.11 16.60 3.84
C THR A 86 -3.77 16.99 3.21
N THR A 87 -3.61 18.25 2.81
CA THR A 87 -2.36 18.78 2.26
C THR A 87 -1.16 18.49 3.17
N GLN A 88 -1.34 18.63 4.49
CA GLN A 88 -0.29 18.34 5.48
C GLN A 88 0.12 16.86 5.49
N GLN A 89 -0.82 15.94 5.31
CA GLN A 89 -0.52 14.52 5.21
C GLN A 89 0.23 14.19 3.93
N VAL A 90 -0.16 14.80 2.80
CA VAL A 90 0.54 14.64 1.52
C VAL A 90 1.97 15.15 1.61
N GLU A 91 2.19 16.35 2.14
CA GLU A 91 3.52 16.92 2.34
C GLU A 91 4.39 16.06 3.26
N LEU A 92 3.82 15.58 4.37
CA LEU A 92 4.54 14.71 5.30
C LEU A 92 4.91 13.37 4.63
N LEU A 93 3.97 12.75 3.92
CA LEU A 93 4.21 11.51 3.19
C LEU A 93 5.30 11.69 2.13
N LEU A 94 5.23 12.77 1.35
CA LEU A 94 6.25 13.15 0.37
C LEU A 94 7.62 13.31 1.01
N LYS A 95 7.69 14.04 2.14
CA LYS A 95 8.93 14.23 2.89
C LYS A 95 9.51 12.91 3.40
N VAL A 96 8.67 12.00 3.92
CA VAL A 96 9.10 10.67 4.33
C VAL A 96 9.67 9.90 3.14
N MET A 97 8.94 9.83 2.02
CA MET A 97 9.37 9.08 0.84
C MET A 97 10.63 9.66 0.20
N ALA A 98 10.74 11.00 0.14
CA ALA A 98 11.92 11.69 -0.36
C ALA A 98 13.16 11.39 0.49
N ASN A 99 13.03 11.39 1.83
CA ASN A 99 14.14 11.03 2.71
C ASN A 99 14.62 9.59 2.49
N VAL A 100 13.69 8.64 2.30
CA VAL A 100 14.02 7.24 1.99
C VAL A 100 14.70 7.12 0.63
N ALA A 101 14.20 7.83 -0.39
CA ALA A 101 14.74 7.77 -1.74
C ALA A 101 16.14 8.43 -1.84
N ASN A 102 16.35 9.55 -1.16
CA ASN A 102 17.61 10.30 -1.19
C ASN A 102 18.70 9.66 -0.32
N HIS A 103 18.30 8.94 0.74
CA HIS A 103 19.22 8.30 1.68
C HIS A 103 18.86 6.83 1.93
N PRO A 104 18.95 5.97 0.89
CA PRO A 104 18.52 4.59 1.00
C PRO A 104 19.33 3.80 2.02
N GLU A 105 20.62 4.10 2.17
CA GLU A 105 21.53 3.41 3.09
C GLU A 105 21.32 3.77 4.56
N ASP A 106 20.67 4.90 4.88
CA ASP A 106 20.49 5.33 6.26
C ASP A 106 19.25 4.64 6.90
N PRO A 107 19.46 3.73 7.88
CA PRO A 107 18.35 3.01 8.51
C PRO A 107 17.42 3.93 9.32
N ARG A 108 17.81 5.17 9.63
CA ARG A 108 16.98 6.14 10.35
C ARG A 108 15.74 6.51 9.57
N TYR A 109 15.84 6.64 8.24
CA TYR A 109 14.69 6.98 7.39
C TYR A 109 13.78 5.78 7.10
N ARG A 110 14.30 4.56 7.29
CA ARG A 110 13.52 3.32 7.21
C ARG A 110 12.69 3.05 8.47
N ARG A 111 12.84 3.84 9.53
CA ARG A 111 12.11 3.67 10.81
C ARG A 111 11.37 4.96 11.18
N LEU A 112 10.05 4.91 11.15
CA LEU A 112 9.19 6.02 11.56
C LEU A 112 8.62 5.73 12.95
N ARG A 113 8.65 6.74 13.82
CA ARG A 113 7.96 6.67 15.11
C ARG A 113 6.54 7.16 14.90
N ALA A 114 5.53 6.42 15.35
CA ALA A 114 4.13 6.82 15.18
C ALA A 114 3.84 8.22 15.71
N SER A 115 4.48 8.62 16.82
CA SER A 115 4.35 9.98 17.36
C SER A 115 4.79 11.09 16.40
N LYS A 116 5.76 10.82 15.51
CA LYS A 116 6.22 11.79 14.49
C LYS A 116 5.38 11.79 13.22
N VAL A 117 4.63 10.73 12.98
CA VAL A 117 3.76 10.56 11.81
C VAL A 117 2.32 10.31 12.23
N LEU A 118 1.90 10.90 13.36
CA LEU A 118 0.61 10.62 13.98
C LEU A 118 -0.55 10.97 13.02
N SER A 119 -0.41 12.03 12.25
CA SER A 119 -1.38 12.42 11.22
C SER A 119 -1.53 11.36 10.12
N LEU A 120 -0.45 10.67 9.74
CA LEU A 120 -0.50 9.56 8.80
C LEU A 120 -1.03 8.28 9.47
N ALA A 121 -0.64 8.02 10.71
CA ALA A 121 -1.05 6.82 11.44
C ALA A 121 -2.53 6.86 11.86
N SER A 122 -3.14 8.04 11.93
CA SER A 122 -4.54 8.21 12.32
C SER A 122 -5.51 8.19 11.12
N SER A 123 -5.02 8.27 9.88
CA SER A 123 -5.84 8.16 8.67
C SER A 123 -5.68 6.77 8.06
N PRO A 124 -6.79 6.03 7.84
CA PRO A 124 -6.71 4.72 7.21
C PRO A 124 -6.15 4.80 5.77
N GLU A 125 -6.45 5.87 5.04
CA GLU A 125 -5.95 6.10 3.67
C GLU A 125 -4.43 6.33 3.66
N ALA A 126 -3.92 7.14 4.57
CA ALA A 126 -2.49 7.37 4.72
C ALA A 126 -1.75 6.10 5.16
N LEU A 127 -2.35 5.29 6.04
CA LEU A 127 -1.83 3.99 6.44
C LEU A 127 -1.73 3.03 5.26
N VAL A 128 -2.75 2.97 4.39
CA VAL A 128 -2.72 2.13 3.18
C VAL A 128 -1.53 2.50 2.29
N LEU A 129 -1.22 3.78 2.14
CA LEU A 129 -0.06 4.22 1.35
C LEU A 129 1.28 3.86 2.01
N LEU A 130 1.38 3.98 3.34
CA LEU A 130 2.55 3.50 4.08
C LEU A 130 2.72 1.98 3.90
N LEU A 131 1.65 1.21 3.95
CA LEU A 131 1.70 -0.23 3.72
C LEU A 131 2.09 -0.57 2.27
N ALA A 132 1.55 0.16 1.29
CA ALA A 132 1.83 -0.02 -0.14
C ALA A 132 3.30 0.30 -0.49
N THR A 133 3.91 1.25 0.21
CA THR A 133 5.35 1.55 0.05
C THR A 133 6.25 0.49 0.66
N GLY A 134 5.73 -0.31 1.60
CA GLY A 134 6.44 -1.39 2.27
C GLY A 134 6.76 -1.07 3.73
N PHE A 135 6.23 0.02 4.30
CA PHE A 135 6.26 0.20 5.75
C PHE A 135 5.35 -0.85 6.40
N ARG A 136 5.81 -1.40 7.52
CA ARG A 136 5.05 -2.34 8.34
C ARG A 136 4.94 -1.79 9.75
N PRO A 137 3.76 -1.81 10.37
CA PRO A 137 3.63 -1.49 11.78
C PRO A 137 4.37 -2.55 12.59
N LEU A 138 5.30 -2.11 13.42
CA LEU A 138 5.95 -2.93 14.43
C LEU A 138 5.52 -2.46 15.81
N VAL A 139 4.96 -3.38 16.56
CA VAL A 139 4.73 -3.22 17.99
C VAL A 139 6.05 -3.56 18.68
N SER A 140 6.67 -2.55 19.28
CA SER A 140 7.85 -2.74 20.12
C SER A 140 7.38 -3.18 21.52
N ASP A 141 8.26 -3.76 22.33
CA ASP A 141 7.97 -4.14 23.74
C ASP A 141 7.65 -2.94 24.67
N GLY A 142 7.44 -1.74 24.12
CA GLY A 142 7.06 -0.53 24.85
C GLY A 142 5.82 0.14 24.24
N PRO A 143 5.37 1.27 24.79
CA PRO A 143 4.15 1.96 24.35
C PRO A 143 4.28 2.62 22.96
N ALA A 144 5.46 2.53 22.34
CA ALA A 144 5.75 3.21 21.08
C ALA A 144 5.46 2.28 19.89
N LEU A 145 4.52 2.70 19.04
CA LEU A 145 4.31 2.11 17.72
C LEU A 145 5.34 2.67 16.73
N PHE A 146 5.95 1.77 15.95
CA PHE A 146 6.87 2.14 14.89
C PHE A 146 6.36 1.64 13.55
N PHE A 147 6.76 2.31 12.48
CA PHE A 147 6.66 1.78 11.13
C PHE A 147 8.06 1.51 10.61
N VAL A 148 8.30 0.31 10.13
CA VAL A 148 9.60 -0.09 9.58
C VAL A 148 9.44 -0.47 8.12
N LEU A 149 10.22 0.15 7.26
CA LEU A 149 10.30 -0.19 5.86
C LEU A 149 10.99 -1.54 5.71
N GLU A 150 10.33 -2.48 5.04
CA GLU A 150 10.94 -3.77 4.69
C GLU A 150 12.24 -3.54 3.92
N ALA A 151 13.29 -4.27 4.30
CA ALA A 151 14.58 -4.18 3.63
C ALA A 151 14.45 -4.71 2.19
N GLY A 152 14.80 -3.87 1.21
CA GLY A 152 14.86 -4.26 -0.19
C GLY A 152 14.84 -3.07 -1.15
N GLU A 153 15.52 -3.20 -2.29
CA GLU A 153 15.58 -2.16 -3.33
C GLU A 153 14.19 -1.78 -3.86
N HIS A 154 13.26 -2.74 -3.89
CA HIS A 154 11.88 -2.50 -4.29
C HIS A 154 11.16 -1.46 -3.43
N ALA A 155 11.46 -1.37 -2.14
CA ALA A 155 10.84 -0.41 -1.23
C ALA A 155 11.31 1.02 -1.55
N VAL A 156 12.60 1.18 -1.83
CA VAL A 156 13.21 2.45 -2.26
C VAL A 156 12.64 2.90 -3.60
N HIS A 157 12.54 1.97 -4.57
CA HIS A 157 11.95 2.26 -5.88
C HIS A 157 10.49 2.71 -5.76
N ARG A 158 9.68 2.03 -4.93
CA ARG A 158 8.29 2.44 -4.67
C ARG A 158 8.21 3.83 -4.03
N ALA A 159 9.07 4.13 -3.06
CA ALA A 159 9.14 5.46 -2.47
C ALA A 159 9.46 6.53 -3.52
N ALA A 160 10.46 6.28 -4.38
CA ALA A 160 10.81 7.20 -5.47
C ALA A 160 9.67 7.39 -6.48
N CYS A 161 8.94 6.33 -6.84
CA CYS A 161 7.74 6.43 -7.68
C CYS A 161 6.68 7.33 -7.05
N ILE A 162 6.39 7.16 -5.75
CA ILE A 162 5.40 8.00 -5.06
C ILE A 162 5.83 9.46 -5.03
N VAL A 163 7.12 9.75 -4.79
CA VAL A 163 7.63 11.13 -4.84
C VAL A 163 7.42 11.73 -6.23
N LYS A 164 7.67 10.99 -7.30
CA LYS A 164 7.42 11.46 -8.67
C LYS A 164 5.94 11.68 -8.97
N VAL A 165 5.06 10.80 -8.49
CA VAL A 165 3.61 10.91 -8.71
C VAL A 165 3.01 12.09 -7.95
N LEU A 166 3.35 12.21 -6.67
CA LEU A 166 2.74 13.19 -5.78
C LEU A 166 3.44 14.56 -5.82
N GLY A 167 4.76 14.58 -6.02
CA GLY A 167 5.59 15.78 -5.98
C GLY A 167 5.40 16.71 -7.17
N SER A 168 4.78 16.24 -8.26
CA SER A 168 4.44 17.09 -9.42
C SER A 168 3.20 17.97 -9.20
N SER A 169 2.57 17.94 -8.02
CA SER A 169 1.35 18.72 -7.76
C SER A 169 1.30 19.50 -6.45
N VAL A 170 2.44 19.62 -5.77
CA VAL A 170 2.67 20.60 -4.70
C VAL A 170 3.60 21.67 -5.27
#